data_AF-A0A397SXU4-F1
#
_entry.id   AF-A0A397SXU4-F1
#
_cell.length_a   1.000
_cell.length_b   1.000
_cell.length_c   1.000
_cell.angle_alpha   90.00
_cell.angle_beta   90.00
_cell.angle_gamma   90.00
#
_symmetry.space_group_name_H-M   'P 1'
#
loop_
_entity.id
_entity.type
_entity.pdbx_description
1 polymer ?
#
loop_
_entity_poly.entity_id
_entity_poly.type
_entity_poly.pdbx_seq_one_letter_code
_entity_poly.pdbx_strand_id
1 'polypeptide(L)'
;METLYAELKVEIFRYIKTPISLILINRNWYSTSQDSHARAEWLIYKYGRAQAFFHAVRLGNNFLTEKVVQCLIAKGAIISRYFVQRLVMQFGMNDNRLIEMKVDYNINVDNIATNDSWAASLNILAFTKLLTEAHRQLKGDIKIKGNDMELFHYLTAGALAINQASQKLLENVHEIKDLILNKKFIPFPPRPIPFPTEHYPSNDGYENIRQLNLLSRAVLIFPDIVKFWKQIGYHEVCKDLNNIVMQGMFMILFPQNSPANWKA
;
A
#
# COMPACT_ATOMS: atom_id res chain seq x y z
N MET A 1 -14.09 -34.16 -7.44
CA MET A 1 -13.94 -32.79 -6.88
C MET A 1 -15.30 -32.09 -6.62
N GLU A 2 -16.43 -32.67 -7.05
CA GLU A 2 -17.78 -32.14 -6.76
C GLU A 2 -18.17 -32.23 -5.27
N THR A 3 -17.49 -33.06 -4.49
CA THR A 3 -17.82 -33.40 -3.10
C THR A 3 -17.09 -32.58 -2.03
N LEU A 4 -16.25 -31.61 -2.39
CA LEU A 4 -15.57 -30.81 -1.38
C LEU A 4 -16.50 -29.72 -0.83
N TYR A 5 -16.69 -29.71 0.50
CA TYR A 5 -17.45 -28.68 1.21
C TYR A 5 -16.93 -27.27 0.90
N ALA A 6 -17.83 -26.29 0.94
CA ALA A 6 -17.51 -24.91 0.54
C ALA A 6 -16.41 -24.30 1.41
N GLU A 7 -16.42 -24.57 2.72
CA GLU A 7 -15.44 -24.11 3.70
C GLU A 7 -14.04 -24.63 3.37
N LEU A 8 -13.93 -25.91 3.02
CA LEU A 8 -12.66 -26.52 2.62
C LEU A 8 -12.15 -25.95 1.28
N LYS A 9 -13.04 -25.60 0.36
CA LYS A 9 -12.65 -24.90 -0.87
C LYS A 9 -12.05 -23.53 -0.54
N VAL A 10 -12.68 -22.75 0.34
CA VAL A 10 -12.13 -21.45 0.78
C VAL A 10 -10.75 -21.62 1.42
N GLU A 11 -10.62 -22.61 2.31
CA GLU A 11 -9.38 -22.90 3.01
C GLU A 11 -8.26 -23.29 2.05
N ILE A 12 -8.54 -24.13 1.04
CA ILE A 12 -7.54 -24.45 0.00
C ILE A 12 -7.24 -23.21 -0.86
N PHE A 13 -8.28 -22.48 -1.25
CA PHE A 13 -8.17 -21.34 -2.17
C PHE A 13 -7.23 -20.25 -1.63
N ARG A 14 -7.25 -19.99 -0.31
CA ARG A 14 -6.41 -18.95 0.29
C ARG A 14 -4.91 -19.19 0.11
N TYR A 15 -4.47 -20.46 0.00
CA TYR A 15 -3.07 -20.82 -0.21
C TYR A 15 -2.63 -20.80 -1.68
N ILE A 16 -3.55 -20.58 -2.62
CA ILE A 16 -3.22 -20.60 -4.05
C ILE A 16 -2.46 -19.32 -4.44
N LYS A 17 -1.21 -19.48 -4.87
CA LYS A 17 -0.34 -18.35 -5.27
C LYS A 17 -0.92 -17.56 -6.44
N THR A 18 -1.39 -18.26 -7.47
CA THR A 18 -1.92 -17.66 -8.71
C THR A 18 -3.27 -18.30 -9.04
N PRO A 19 -4.39 -17.72 -8.57
CA PRO A 19 -5.71 -18.31 -8.73
C PRO A 19 -6.19 -18.43 -10.18
N ILE A 20 -5.69 -17.59 -11.11
CA ILE A 20 -6.19 -17.49 -12.49
C ILE A 20 -6.19 -18.85 -13.21
N SER A 21 -5.11 -19.61 -13.12
CA SER A 21 -5.01 -20.92 -13.77
C SER A 21 -6.05 -21.90 -13.21
N LEU A 22 -6.28 -21.86 -11.90
CA LEU A 22 -7.23 -22.76 -11.22
C LEU A 22 -8.69 -22.43 -11.57
N ILE A 23 -9.03 -21.14 -11.66
CA ILE A 23 -10.40 -20.70 -11.95
C ILE A 23 -10.77 -20.91 -13.43
N LEU A 24 -9.80 -20.84 -14.34
CA LEU A 24 -10.04 -21.04 -15.77
C LEU A 24 -10.32 -22.51 -16.12
N ILE A 25 -9.70 -23.45 -15.41
CA ILE A 25 -9.84 -24.89 -15.69
C ILE A 25 -11.03 -25.54 -14.97
N ASN A 26 -11.66 -24.87 -14.00
CA ASN A 26 -12.67 -25.50 -13.15
C ASN A 26 -13.75 -24.51 -12.66
N ARG A 27 -15.01 -24.80 -13.00
CA ARG A 27 -16.18 -23.97 -12.64
C ARG A 27 -16.44 -23.88 -11.13
N ASN A 28 -16.14 -24.94 -10.36
CA ASN A 28 -16.32 -24.91 -8.90
C ASN A 28 -15.30 -23.95 -8.27
N TRP A 29 -14.04 -23.97 -8.71
CA TRP A 29 -13.04 -23.01 -8.26
C TRP A 29 -13.33 -21.59 -8.73
N TYR A 30 -13.86 -21.42 -9.94
CA TYR A 30 -14.38 -20.14 -10.39
C TYR A 30 -15.47 -19.63 -9.44
N SER A 31 -16.47 -20.45 -9.10
CA SER A 31 -17.52 -20.06 -8.14
C SER A 31 -16.95 -19.68 -6.77
N THR A 32 -16.00 -20.45 -6.22
CA THR A 32 -15.30 -20.09 -4.98
C THR A 32 -14.56 -18.75 -5.11
N SER A 33 -13.93 -18.46 -6.26
CA SER A 33 -13.26 -17.17 -6.48
C SER A 33 -14.20 -15.98 -6.57
N GLN A 34 -15.50 -16.20 -6.81
CA GLN A 34 -16.52 -15.15 -6.78
C GLN A 34 -17.06 -14.88 -5.37
N ASP A 35 -16.83 -15.78 -4.42
CA ASP A 35 -17.24 -15.59 -3.04
C ASP A 35 -16.43 -14.48 -2.36
N SER A 36 -17.14 -13.58 -1.67
CA SER A 36 -16.53 -12.39 -1.06
C SER A 36 -15.66 -12.74 0.14
N HIS A 37 -16.04 -13.78 0.89
CA HIS A 37 -15.27 -14.25 2.02
C HIS A 37 -13.97 -14.94 1.55
N ALA A 38 -14.04 -15.76 0.51
CA ALA A 38 -12.87 -16.39 -0.12
C ALA A 38 -11.87 -15.37 -0.66
N ARG A 39 -12.33 -14.32 -1.35
CA ARG A 39 -11.48 -13.22 -1.83
C ARG A 39 -10.78 -12.51 -0.67
N ALA A 40 -11.53 -12.20 0.39
CA ALA A 40 -10.98 -11.52 1.56
C ALA A 40 -9.95 -12.39 2.29
N GLU A 41 -10.23 -13.68 2.51
CA GLU A 41 -9.26 -14.64 3.08
C GLU A 41 -7.98 -14.71 2.26
N TRP A 42 -8.11 -14.86 0.94
CA TRP A 42 -6.96 -14.93 0.04
C TRP A 42 -6.11 -13.65 0.06
N LEU A 43 -6.74 -12.47 0.06
CA LEU A 43 -6.04 -11.18 0.15
C LEU A 43 -5.26 -11.05 1.47
N ILE A 44 -5.91 -11.37 2.59
CA ILE A 44 -5.30 -11.26 3.92
C ILE A 44 -4.14 -12.25 4.05
N TYR A 45 -4.33 -13.49 3.59
CA TYR A 45 -3.28 -14.50 3.61
C TYR A 45 -2.09 -14.11 2.73
N LYS A 46 -2.35 -13.62 1.51
CA LYS A 46 -1.31 -13.32 0.53
C LYS A 46 -0.54 -12.02 0.81
N TYR A 47 -1.24 -10.97 1.23
CA TYR A 47 -0.69 -9.62 1.33
C TYR A 47 -0.67 -9.05 2.76
N GLY A 48 -1.24 -9.77 3.73
CA GLY A 48 -1.38 -9.28 5.10
C GLY A 48 -2.50 -8.25 5.24
N ARG A 49 -2.84 -7.94 6.50
CA ARG A 49 -3.94 -7.01 6.85
C ARG A 49 -3.66 -5.57 6.43
N ALA A 50 -2.39 -5.18 6.44
CA ALA A 50 -1.92 -3.84 6.14
C ALA A 50 -2.09 -3.46 4.66
N GLN A 51 -1.81 -4.39 3.74
CA GLN A 51 -1.76 -4.12 2.31
C GLN A 51 -2.96 -4.69 1.54
N ALA A 52 -3.88 -5.39 2.21
CA ALA A 52 -5.01 -6.06 1.59
C ALA A 52 -5.86 -5.13 0.72
N PHE A 53 -6.21 -3.93 1.21
CA PHE A 53 -7.03 -2.99 0.44
C PHE A 53 -6.32 -2.44 -0.79
N PHE A 54 -5.03 -2.09 -0.68
CA PHE A 54 -4.23 -1.64 -1.82
C PHE A 54 -4.24 -2.68 -2.94
N HIS A 55 -3.93 -3.94 -2.61
CA HIS A 55 -3.94 -5.01 -3.59
C HIS A 55 -5.34 -5.34 -4.10
N ALA A 56 -6.37 -5.25 -3.27
CA ALA A 56 -7.75 -5.52 -3.69
C ALA A 56 -8.24 -4.56 -4.78
N VAL A 57 -7.93 -3.27 -4.64
CA VAL A 57 -8.25 -2.25 -5.65
C VAL A 57 -7.42 -2.47 -6.91
N ARG A 58 -6.11 -2.68 -6.76
CA ARG A 58 -5.16 -2.82 -7.88
C ARG A 58 -5.41 -4.04 -8.77
N LEU A 59 -6.06 -5.09 -8.24
CA LEU A 59 -6.45 -6.26 -9.05
C LEU A 59 -7.54 -5.94 -10.09
N GLY A 60 -8.20 -4.78 -10.00
CA GLY A 60 -9.12 -4.27 -11.02
C GLY A 60 -10.38 -5.12 -11.24
N ASN A 61 -11.10 -4.88 -12.34
CA ASN A 61 -12.18 -5.74 -12.87
C ASN A 61 -13.27 -6.15 -11.86
N ASN A 62 -13.76 -5.21 -11.05
CA ASN A 62 -14.76 -5.49 -10.00
C ASN A 62 -14.31 -6.55 -8.97
N PHE A 63 -13.00 -6.76 -8.80
CA PHE A 63 -12.47 -7.66 -7.78
C PHE A 63 -12.93 -7.21 -6.39
N LEU A 64 -12.76 -5.90 -6.11
CA LEU A 64 -13.24 -5.28 -4.88
C LEU A 64 -14.69 -4.82 -5.05
N THR A 65 -15.60 -5.51 -4.36
CA THR A 65 -17.02 -5.15 -4.23
C THR A 65 -17.32 -4.67 -2.82
N GLU A 66 -18.51 -4.10 -2.59
CA GLU A 66 -18.95 -3.70 -1.25
C GLU A 66 -18.90 -4.86 -0.23
N LYS A 67 -19.28 -6.07 -0.68
CA LYS A 67 -19.25 -7.28 0.15
C LYS A 67 -17.81 -7.67 0.49
N VAL A 68 -16.88 -7.60 -0.46
CA VAL A 68 -15.45 -7.85 -0.21
C VAL A 68 -14.88 -6.82 0.77
N VAL A 69 -15.24 -5.54 0.64
CA VAL A 69 -14.85 -4.49 1.60
C VAL A 69 -15.31 -4.86 3.01
N GLN A 70 -16.58 -5.25 3.17
CA GLN A 70 -17.12 -5.67 4.47
C GLN A 70 -16.38 -6.89 5.02
N CYS A 71 -16.14 -7.92 4.21
CA CYS A 71 -15.39 -9.10 4.63
C CYS A 71 -13.95 -8.76 5.04
N LEU A 72 -13.27 -7.86 4.33
CA LEU A 72 -11.92 -7.40 4.68
C LEU A 72 -11.91 -6.66 6.03
N ILE A 73 -12.85 -5.74 6.26
CA ILE A 73 -12.99 -5.03 7.53
C ILE A 73 -13.23 -6.02 8.68
N ALA A 74 -14.16 -6.97 8.49
CA ALA A 74 -14.47 -7.99 9.48
C ALA A 74 -13.25 -8.87 9.83
N LYS A 75 -12.31 -9.02 8.89
CA LYS A 75 -11.05 -9.77 9.08
C LYS A 75 -9.88 -8.91 9.59
N GLY A 76 -10.14 -7.65 9.90
CA GLY A 76 -9.16 -6.72 10.46
C GLY A 76 -8.24 -6.09 9.41
N ALA A 77 -8.63 -6.03 8.13
CA ALA A 77 -7.92 -5.23 7.14
C ALA A 77 -7.87 -3.77 7.58
N ILE A 78 -6.72 -3.14 7.40
CA ILE A 78 -6.45 -1.81 7.94
C ILE A 78 -6.77 -0.75 6.90
N ILE A 79 -7.68 0.17 7.23
CA ILE A 79 -7.90 1.38 6.42
C ILE A 79 -7.03 2.49 7.00
N SER A 80 -5.87 2.73 6.38
CA SER A 80 -4.98 3.84 6.75
C SER A 80 -5.45 5.16 6.13
N ARG A 81 -5.21 6.28 6.83
CA ARG A 81 -5.49 7.61 6.27
C ARG A 81 -4.70 7.84 4.97
N TYR A 82 -3.44 7.40 4.95
CA TYR A 82 -2.60 7.46 3.75
C TYR A 82 -3.18 6.68 2.56
N PHE A 83 -3.71 5.48 2.78
CA PHE A 83 -4.38 4.71 1.74
C PHE A 83 -5.55 5.48 1.14
N VAL A 84 -6.36 6.14 1.97
CA VAL A 84 -7.51 6.92 1.52
C VAL A 84 -7.08 8.15 0.73
N GLN A 85 -6.05 8.87 1.19
CA GLN A 85 -5.46 10.01 0.46
C GLN A 85 -5.04 9.58 -0.95
N ARG A 86 -4.25 8.49 -1.06
CA ARG A 86 -3.78 7.96 -2.34
C ARG A 86 -4.91 7.41 -3.22
N LEU A 87 -5.93 6.81 -2.63
CA LEU A 87 -7.09 6.28 -3.35
C LEU A 87 -7.89 7.39 -4.02
N VAL A 88 -8.21 8.46 -3.29
CA VAL A 88 -9.02 9.57 -3.82
C VAL A 88 -8.29 10.31 -4.94
N MET A 89 -6.96 10.41 -4.89
CA MET A 89 -6.17 11.00 -5.97
C MET A 89 -6.26 10.21 -7.28
N GLN A 90 -6.58 8.92 -7.23
CA GLN A 90 -6.43 7.98 -8.35
C GLN A 90 -7.78 7.50 -8.90
N PHE A 91 -8.84 7.57 -8.10
CA PHE A 91 -10.19 7.17 -8.49
C PHE A 91 -10.73 8.01 -9.66
N GLY A 92 -11.28 7.35 -10.68
CA GLY A 92 -11.95 8.01 -11.80
C GLY A 92 -11.05 8.82 -12.73
N MET A 93 -9.72 8.63 -12.68
CA MET A 93 -8.78 9.36 -13.54
C MET A 93 -8.87 9.00 -15.04
N ASN A 94 -9.48 7.86 -15.37
CA ASN A 94 -9.50 7.36 -16.75
C ASN A 94 -10.89 7.55 -17.37
N ASP A 95 -10.93 8.32 -18.44
CA ASP A 95 -12.05 8.34 -19.38
C ASP A 95 -11.62 7.57 -20.63
N ASN A 96 -12.12 6.34 -20.77
CA ASN A 96 -11.77 5.46 -21.89
C ASN A 96 -12.11 6.10 -23.23
N ARG A 97 -13.21 6.84 -23.33
CA ARG A 97 -13.63 7.47 -24.59
C ARG A 97 -12.70 8.61 -24.97
N LEU A 98 -12.29 9.41 -23.98
CA LEU A 98 -11.29 10.44 -24.20
C LEU A 98 -9.93 9.86 -24.58
N ILE A 99 -9.52 8.75 -23.96
CA ILE A 99 -8.27 8.04 -24.29
C ILE A 99 -8.33 7.54 -25.74
N GLU A 100 -9.40 6.86 -26.14
CA GLU A 100 -9.64 6.42 -27.52
C GLU A 100 -9.52 7.60 -28.50
N MET A 101 -10.20 8.72 -28.21
CA MET A 101 -10.16 9.89 -29.09
C MET A 101 -8.76 10.50 -29.20
N LYS A 102 -7.99 10.56 -28.10
CA LYS A 102 -6.60 11.06 -28.15
C LYS A 102 -5.70 10.19 -29.02
N VAL A 103 -5.91 8.87 -28.99
CA VAL A 103 -5.21 7.92 -29.86
C VAL A 103 -5.61 8.14 -31.32
N ASP A 104 -6.92 8.23 -31.60
CA ASP A 104 -7.45 8.42 -32.96
C ASP A 104 -6.96 9.70 -33.63
N TYR A 105 -6.83 10.80 -32.86
CA TYR A 105 -6.35 12.09 -33.37
C TYR A 105 -4.81 12.24 -33.35
N ASN A 106 -4.07 11.19 -32.98
CA ASN A 106 -2.60 11.18 -32.91
C ASN A 106 -2.00 12.33 -32.07
N ILE A 107 -2.74 12.83 -31.06
CA ILE A 107 -2.31 13.92 -30.19
C ILE A 107 -1.38 13.31 -29.13
N ASN A 108 -0.06 13.45 -29.34
CA ASN A 108 1.02 13.08 -28.41
C ASN A 108 0.77 11.79 -27.62
N VAL A 109 0.93 10.65 -28.31
CA VAL A 109 0.87 9.30 -27.73
C VAL A 109 1.87 9.12 -26.57
N ASP A 110 2.96 9.89 -26.54
CA ASP A 110 3.95 9.89 -25.45
C ASP A 110 3.39 10.43 -24.11
N ASN A 111 2.37 11.29 -24.14
CA ASN A 111 1.61 11.73 -22.96
C ASN A 111 0.36 10.87 -22.69
N ILE A 112 0.04 9.97 -23.62
CA ILE A 112 -0.86 8.82 -23.41
C ILE A 112 -0.02 7.64 -22.91
N ALA A 113 1.02 7.90 -22.10
CA ALA A 113 1.50 6.88 -21.17
C ALA A 113 0.25 6.44 -20.42
N THR A 114 -0.21 5.22 -20.73
CA THR A 114 -1.32 4.52 -20.13
C THR A 114 -1.47 5.02 -18.71
N ASN A 115 -2.57 5.75 -18.50
CA ASN A 115 -2.89 6.41 -17.25
C ASN A 115 -3.24 5.28 -16.28
N ASP A 116 -2.23 4.49 -15.88
CA ASP A 116 -2.30 3.21 -15.18
C ASP A 116 -2.51 3.48 -13.69
N SER A 117 -3.44 4.39 -13.42
CA SER A 117 -3.99 4.60 -12.10
C SER A 117 -4.48 3.26 -11.60
N TRP A 118 -3.85 2.81 -10.52
CA TRP A 118 -4.18 1.54 -9.87
C TRP A 118 -5.62 1.49 -9.33
N ALA A 119 -6.33 2.63 -9.29
CA ALA A 119 -7.68 2.75 -8.76
C ALA A 119 -8.70 3.36 -9.75
N ALA A 120 -8.30 3.69 -10.98
CA ALA A 120 -9.18 4.41 -11.90
C ALA A 120 -10.46 3.64 -12.24
N SER A 121 -10.37 2.32 -12.36
CA SER A 121 -11.50 1.43 -12.71
C SER A 121 -12.28 0.90 -11.50
N LEU A 122 -12.01 1.42 -10.29
CA LEU A 122 -12.71 0.98 -9.09
C LEU A 122 -14.21 1.30 -9.19
N ASN A 123 -15.05 0.34 -8.80
CA ASN A 123 -16.50 0.55 -8.77
C ASN A 123 -16.89 1.62 -7.75
N ILE A 124 -17.78 2.54 -8.13
CA ILE A 124 -18.24 3.66 -7.27
C ILE A 124 -18.86 3.19 -5.95
N LEU A 125 -19.56 2.07 -5.93
CA LEU A 125 -20.17 1.53 -4.71
C LEU A 125 -19.10 1.02 -3.74
N ALA A 126 -18.09 0.30 -4.26
CA ALA A 126 -16.95 -0.14 -3.45
C ALA A 126 -16.13 1.05 -2.93
N PHE A 127 -15.91 2.07 -3.77
CA PHE A 127 -15.23 3.31 -3.39
C PHE A 127 -16.01 4.06 -2.29
N THR A 128 -17.31 4.26 -2.48
CA THR A 128 -18.17 4.93 -1.51
C THR A 128 -18.17 4.16 -0.18
N LYS A 129 -18.29 2.83 -0.23
CA LYS A 129 -18.24 2.00 0.98
C LYS A 129 -16.91 2.14 1.73
N LEU A 130 -15.77 2.16 1.01
CA LEU A 130 -14.46 2.41 1.59
C LEU A 130 -14.37 3.78 2.25
N LEU A 131 -14.82 4.83 1.57
CA LEU A 131 -14.77 6.20 2.11
C LEU A 131 -15.68 6.39 3.32
N THR A 132 -16.90 5.83 3.30
CA THR A 132 -17.80 5.86 4.45
C THR A 132 -17.16 5.18 5.66
N GLU A 133 -16.55 4.01 5.46
CA GLU A 133 -15.89 3.30 6.54
C GLU A 133 -14.63 4.04 7.03
N ALA A 134 -13.83 4.61 6.11
CA ALA A 134 -12.68 5.43 6.45
C ALA A 134 -13.09 6.63 7.29
N HIS A 135 -14.13 7.35 6.88
CA HIS A 135 -14.67 8.50 7.60
C HIS A 135 -15.08 8.11 9.03
N ARG A 136 -15.76 6.97 9.18
CA ARG A 136 -16.18 6.42 10.47
C ARG A 136 -14.98 6.05 11.35
N GLN A 137 -14.02 5.27 10.84
CA GLN A 137 -12.86 4.80 11.61
C GLN A 137 -11.88 5.91 11.97
N LEU A 138 -11.71 6.90 11.08
CA LEU A 138 -10.78 8.03 11.25
C LEU A 138 -11.45 9.26 11.88
N LYS A 139 -12.71 9.14 12.34
CA LYS A 139 -13.48 10.23 12.98
C LYS A 139 -13.52 11.50 12.11
N GLY A 140 -13.65 11.34 10.81
CA GLY A 140 -13.67 12.42 9.83
C GLY A 140 -12.32 13.04 9.46
N ASP A 141 -11.22 12.65 10.11
CA ASP A 141 -9.88 13.20 9.82
C ASP A 141 -9.20 12.49 8.64
N ILE A 142 -9.70 12.73 7.42
CA ILE A 142 -9.16 12.10 6.20
C ILE A 142 -8.05 12.95 5.55
N LYS A 143 -8.18 14.29 5.57
CA LYS A 143 -7.29 15.23 4.84
C LYS A 143 -7.02 14.79 3.40
N ILE A 144 -8.03 14.84 2.53
CA ILE A 144 -8.00 14.28 1.16
C ILE A 144 -6.81 14.74 0.30
N LYS A 145 -6.38 16.00 0.44
CA LYS A 145 -5.19 16.55 -0.28
C LYS A 145 -3.87 16.38 0.49
N GLY A 146 -3.90 15.69 1.62
CA GLY A 146 -2.73 15.44 2.45
C GLY A 146 -1.85 14.33 1.90
N ASN A 147 -0.64 14.23 2.44
CA ASN A 147 0.32 13.19 2.12
C ASN A 147 0.99 12.72 3.41
N ASP A 148 0.45 11.68 4.02
CA ASP A 148 0.96 11.18 5.30
C ASP A 148 2.38 10.61 5.20
N MET A 149 2.81 10.14 4.03
CA MET A 149 4.19 9.71 3.81
C MET A 149 5.17 10.89 3.84
N GLU A 150 4.77 12.01 3.24
CA GLU A 150 5.54 13.26 3.31
C GLU A 150 5.51 13.86 4.73
N LEU A 151 4.37 13.83 5.41
CA LEU A 151 4.29 14.23 6.81
C LEU A 151 5.22 13.38 7.67
N PHE A 152 5.20 12.05 7.49
CA PHE A 152 6.11 11.15 8.18
C PHE A 152 7.57 11.52 7.93
N HIS A 153 7.94 11.79 6.67
CA HIS A 153 9.29 12.22 6.31
C HIS A 153 9.75 13.45 7.10
N TYR A 154 8.91 14.47 7.22
CA TYR A 154 9.24 15.67 7.98
C TYR A 154 9.29 15.42 9.49
N LEU A 155 8.36 14.62 10.03
CA LEU A 155 8.35 14.26 11.45
C LEU A 155 9.60 13.47 11.85
N THR A 156 10.09 12.58 10.98
CA THR A 156 11.32 11.81 11.21
C THR A 156 12.60 12.53 10.78
N ALA A 157 12.50 13.81 10.40
CA ALA A 157 13.60 14.63 9.94
C ALA A 157 14.42 14.01 8.80
N GLY A 158 13.73 13.37 7.85
CA GLY A 158 14.36 12.71 6.71
C GLY A 158 15.14 13.66 5.80
N ALA A 159 14.81 14.95 5.82
CA ALA A 159 15.50 16.00 5.07
C ALA A 159 16.83 16.45 5.70
N LEU A 160 17.07 16.15 6.99
CA LEU A 160 18.28 16.56 7.70
C LEU A 160 19.39 15.53 7.56
N ALA A 161 20.62 15.86 7.99
CA ALA A 161 21.70 14.90 8.16
C ALA A 161 21.42 13.93 9.34
N ILE A 162 22.01 12.74 9.33
CA ILE A 162 21.67 11.66 10.29
C ILE A 162 21.93 12.05 11.76
N ASN A 163 22.98 12.84 11.99
CA ASN A 163 23.34 13.37 13.31
C ASN A 163 22.27 14.33 13.87
N GLN A 164 21.60 15.11 13.02
CA GLN A 164 20.56 16.06 13.42
C GLN A 164 19.16 15.43 13.46
N ALA A 165 18.92 14.39 12.65
CA ALA A 165 17.60 13.78 12.57
C ALA A 165 17.20 13.03 13.84
N SER A 166 18.16 12.46 14.58
CA SER A 166 17.87 11.69 15.80
C SER A 166 17.18 12.54 16.86
N GLN A 167 17.71 13.74 17.13
CA GLN A 167 17.10 14.67 18.09
C GLN A 167 15.71 15.10 17.63
N LYS A 168 15.57 15.51 16.36
CA LYS A 168 14.30 16.01 15.84
C LYS A 168 13.21 14.94 15.79
N LEU A 169 13.58 13.70 15.47
CA LEU A 169 12.65 12.56 15.52
C LEU A 169 12.15 12.36 16.95
N LEU A 170 13.04 12.38 17.95
CA LEU A 170 12.68 12.22 19.36
C LEU A 170 11.75 13.33 19.87
N GLU A 171 11.97 14.57 19.45
CA GLU A 171 11.07 15.70 19.73
C GLU A 171 9.65 15.46 19.17
N ASN A 172 9.55 14.80 18.01
CA ASN A 172 8.29 14.57 17.29
C ASN A 172 7.66 13.18 17.55
N VAL A 173 8.14 12.41 18.54
CA VAL A 173 7.67 11.03 18.77
C VAL A 173 6.17 10.97 19.04
N HIS A 174 5.60 11.98 19.69
CA HIS A 174 4.17 12.02 19.99
C HIS A 174 3.34 12.13 18.72
N GLU A 175 3.74 12.98 17.77
CA GLU A 175 3.11 13.17 16.48
C GLU A 175 3.29 11.95 15.58
N ILE A 176 4.47 11.33 15.59
CA ILE A 176 4.74 10.07 14.86
C ILE A 176 3.82 8.96 15.40
N LYS A 177 3.68 8.89 16.73
CA LYS A 177 2.80 7.92 17.39
C LYS A 177 1.33 8.19 17.05
N ASP A 178 0.88 9.44 17.00
CA ASP A 178 -0.48 9.78 16.54
C ASP A 178 -0.69 9.36 15.08
N LEU A 179 0.26 9.68 14.20
CA LEU A 179 0.20 9.34 12.79
C LEU A 179 0.07 7.82 12.58
N ILE A 180 0.88 7.02 13.28
CA ILE A 180 0.82 5.56 13.16
C ILE A 180 -0.41 4.99 13.89
N LEU A 181 -0.63 5.31 15.15
CA LEU A 181 -1.66 4.63 15.95
C LEU A 181 -3.08 5.11 15.64
N ASN A 182 -3.28 6.43 15.55
CA ASN A 182 -4.60 7.02 15.38
C ASN A 182 -4.97 7.18 13.91
N LYS A 183 -4.00 7.50 13.04
CA LYS A 183 -4.23 7.63 11.59
C LYS A 183 -3.91 6.33 10.83
N LYS A 184 -3.46 5.31 11.55
CA LYS A 184 -3.14 3.97 11.03
C LYS A 184 -2.13 4.03 9.90
N PHE A 185 -1.20 4.99 9.93
CA PHE A 185 -0.26 5.23 8.83
C PHE A 185 0.50 3.95 8.48
N ILE A 186 0.39 3.55 7.21
CA ILE A 186 1.07 2.39 6.64
C ILE A 186 1.55 2.83 5.25
N PRO A 187 2.84 2.71 4.94
CA PRO A 187 3.37 3.02 3.61
C PRO A 187 2.88 1.98 2.59
N PHE A 188 2.77 2.39 1.34
CA PHE A 188 2.45 1.46 0.24
C PHE A 188 3.65 0.52 0.02
N PRO A 189 3.42 -0.68 -0.52
CA PRO A 189 4.50 -1.64 -0.69
C PRO A 189 5.51 -1.17 -1.75
N PRO A 190 6.76 -1.67 -1.70
CA PRO A 190 7.73 -1.44 -2.78
C PRO A 190 7.23 -2.02 -4.10
N ARG A 191 7.63 -1.36 -5.18
CA ARG A 191 7.53 -1.91 -6.53
C ARG A 191 8.40 -3.19 -6.64
N PRO A 192 7.89 -4.30 -7.20
CA PRO A 192 8.68 -5.51 -7.39
C PRO A 192 9.90 -5.33 -8.32
N ILE A 193 9.79 -4.43 -9.31
CA ILE A 193 10.84 -4.14 -10.30
C ILE A 193 10.97 -2.61 -10.41
N PRO A 194 12.05 -1.99 -9.90
CA PRO A 194 12.20 -0.53 -9.88
C PRO A 194 12.34 0.06 -11.29
N PHE A 195 11.74 1.23 -11.54
CA PHE A 195 12.00 1.99 -12.77
C PHE A 195 13.19 2.94 -12.61
N PRO A 196 13.89 3.30 -13.72
CA PRO A 196 15.03 4.22 -13.68
C PRO A 196 14.64 5.64 -13.27
N THR A 197 13.47 6.11 -13.71
CA THR A 197 12.92 7.44 -13.44
C THR A 197 11.47 7.28 -13.02
N GLU A 198 11.11 7.81 -11.84
CA GLU A 198 9.78 7.68 -11.28
C GLU A 198 9.23 9.04 -10.86
N HIS A 199 7.99 9.32 -11.24
CA HIS A 199 7.22 10.43 -10.70
C HIS A 199 6.70 10.07 -9.31
N TYR A 200 6.61 11.05 -8.41
CA TYR A 200 6.03 10.88 -7.09
C TYR A 200 4.84 11.82 -6.90
N PRO A 201 3.68 11.32 -6.44
CA PRO A 201 3.37 9.92 -6.19
C PRO A 201 3.30 9.07 -7.48
N SER A 202 3.54 7.77 -7.36
CA SER A 202 3.48 6.83 -8.49
C SER A 202 2.05 6.59 -8.99
N ASN A 203 1.89 6.42 -10.30
CA ASN A 203 0.59 6.16 -10.94
C ASN A 203 0.03 4.78 -10.58
N ASP A 204 0.88 3.76 -10.48
CA ASP A 204 0.45 2.40 -10.13
C ASP A 204 0.37 2.14 -8.61
N GLY A 205 0.54 3.21 -7.82
CA GLY A 205 0.33 3.27 -6.39
C GLY A 205 1.50 2.82 -5.53
N TYR A 206 2.41 1.99 -6.03
CA TYR A 206 3.54 1.49 -5.25
C TYR A 206 4.43 2.60 -4.70
N GLU A 207 5.02 2.39 -3.53
CA GLU A 207 5.95 3.37 -2.98
C GLU A 207 7.29 3.33 -3.71
N ASN A 208 7.88 4.50 -3.94
CA ASN A 208 9.17 4.57 -4.62
C ASN A 208 10.31 4.27 -3.63
N ILE A 209 11.46 3.86 -4.17
CA ILE A 209 12.60 3.45 -3.33
C ILE A 209 13.14 4.59 -2.46
N ARG A 210 13.02 5.85 -2.93
CA ARG A 210 13.49 7.02 -2.17
C ARG A 210 12.67 7.21 -0.89
N GLN A 211 11.34 7.12 -0.99
CA GLN A 211 10.44 7.19 0.16
C GLN A 211 10.66 6.02 1.11
N LEU A 212 10.87 4.82 0.60
CA LEU A 212 11.14 3.66 1.46
C LEU A 212 12.49 3.75 2.19
N ASN A 213 13.51 4.35 1.59
CA ASN A 213 14.78 4.62 2.26
C ASN A 213 14.63 5.62 3.42
N LEU A 214 13.59 6.46 3.41
CA LEU A 214 13.29 7.36 4.52
C LEU A 214 12.67 6.59 5.70
N LEU A 215 11.82 5.60 5.41
CA LEU A 215 11.30 4.68 6.43
C LEU A 215 12.41 3.88 7.09
N SER A 216 13.34 3.35 6.29
CA SER A 216 14.45 2.55 6.82
C SER A 216 15.30 3.37 7.77
N ARG A 217 15.61 4.62 7.41
CA ARG A 217 16.31 5.56 8.28
C ARG A 217 15.58 5.81 9.60
N ALA A 218 14.27 6.03 9.57
CA ALA A 218 13.48 6.22 10.78
C ALA A 218 13.54 4.99 11.70
N VAL A 219 13.46 3.78 11.13
CA VAL A 219 13.59 2.51 11.87
C VAL A 219 14.99 2.34 12.47
N LEU A 220 16.04 2.74 11.75
CA LEU A 220 17.43 2.65 12.26
C LEU A 220 17.69 3.62 13.42
N ILE A 221 17.12 4.82 13.36
CA ILE A 221 17.23 5.84 14.43
C ILE A 221 16.37 5.45 15.64
N PHE A 222 15.14 4.99 15.40
CA PHE A 222 14.17 4.69 16.46
C PHE A 222 13.46 3.35 16.18
N PRO A 223 14.09 2.20 16.50
CA PRO A 223 13.53 0.87 16.20
C PRO A 223 12.17 0.60 16.83
N ASP A 224 11.87 1.28 17.95
CA ASP A 224 10.60 1.16 18.67
C ASP A 224 9.39 1.64 17.85
N ILE A 225 9.60 2.40 16.77
CA ILE A 225 8.55 2.76 15.81
C ILE A 225 7.84 1.52 15.24
N VAL A 226 8.55 0.40 15.10
CA VAL A 226 8.00 -0.88 14.63
C VAL A 226 6.93 -1.42 15.58
N LYS A 227 7.06 -1.14 16.89
CA LYS A 227 6.04 -1.53 17.88
C LYS A 227 4.72 -0.83 17.61
N PHE A 228 4.74 0.44 17.15
CA PHE A 228 3.52 1.18 16.83
C PHE A 228 2.78 0.55 15.64
N TRP A 229 3.50 0.14 14.59
CA TRP A 229 2.87 -0.57 13.47
C TRP A 229 2.29 -1.92 13.86
N LYS A 230 2.99 -2.69 14.70
CA LYS A 230 2.46 -3.95 15.21
C LYS A 230 1.19 -3.75 16.03
N GLN A 231 1.10 -2.67 16.82
CA GLN A 231 -0.09 -2.35 17.63
C GLN A 231 -1.35 -2.11 16.78
N ILE A 232 -1.22 -1.56 15.57
CA ILE A 232 -2.37 -1.38 14.67
C ILE A 232 -2.68 -2.61 13.81
N GLY A 233 -1.91 -3.70 13.96
CA GLY A 233 -2.12 -4.96 13.25
C GLY A 233 -1.24 -5.18 12.01
N TYR A 234 -0.26 -4.31 11.75
CA TYR A 234 0.71 -4.49 10.68
C TYR A 234 1.86 -5.40 11.16
N HIS A 235 1.60 -6.71 11.16
CA HIS A 235 2.53 -7.70 11.72
C HIS A 235 3.69 -8.02 10.77
N GLU A 236 3.46 -7.85 9.47
CA GLU A 236 4.38 -8.12 8.38
C GLU A 236 5.44 -7.03 8.21
N VAL A 237 5.33 -5.91 8.94
CA VAL A 237 6.22 -4.74 8.83
C VAL A 237 7.71 -5.09 8.86
N CYS A 238 8.12 -6.05 9.68
CA CYS A 238 9.51 -6.49 9.72
C CYS A 238 9.88 -7.17 8.41
N LYS A 239 9.06 -8.08 7.89
CA LYS A 239 9.29 -8.76 6.60
C LYS A 239 9.34 -7.75 5.46
N ASP A 240 8.43 -6.78 5.46
CA ASP A 240 8.27 -5.83 4.36
C ASP A 240 9.40 -4.78 4.32
N LEU A 241 9.91 -4.37 5.49
CA LEU A 241 10.98 -3.37 5.59
C LEU A 241 12.39 -3.97 5.72
N ASN A 242 12.54 -5.25 6.07
CA ASN A 242 13.85 -5.84 6.42
C ASN A 242 14.94 -5.55 5.39
N ASN A 243 14.67 -5.82 4.11
CA ASN A 243 15.66 -5.63 3.05
C ASN A 243 16.11 -4.17 2.94
N ILE A 244 15.18 -3.23 3.08
CA ILE A 244 15.44 -1.79 2.93
C ILE A 244 16.15 -1.23 4.17
N VAL A 245 15.80 -1.73 5.36
CA VAL A 245 16.49 -1.43 6.62
C VAL A 245 17.93 -1.94 6.59
N MET A 246 18.14 -3.18 6.15
CA MET A 246 19.48 -3.75 6.01
C MET A 246 20.31 -2.96 4.99
N GLN A 247 19.76 -2.64 3.82
CA GLN A 247 20.45 -1.80 2.82
C GLN A 247 20.80 -0.42 3.39
N GLY A 248 19.87 0.23 4.10
CA GLY A 248 20.10 1.50 4.78
C GLY A 248 21.25 1.42 5.80
N MET A 249 21.28 0.36 6.60
CA MET A 249 22.35 0.11 7.57
C MET A 249 23.72 -0.06 6.88
N PHE A 250 23.78 -0.85 5.81
CA PHE A 250 25.01 -1.03 5.03
C PHE A 250 25.52 0.30 4.46
N MET A 251 24.64 1.17 3.94
CA MET A 251 25.04 2.49 3.44
C MET A 251 25.58 3.42 4.53
N ILE A 252 25.11 3.29 5.77
CA ILE A 252 25.62 4.07 6.91
C ILE A 252 26.99 3.54 7.37
N LEU A 253 27.16 2.21 7.43
CA LEU A 253 28.41 1.58 7.86
C LEU A 253 29.52 1.66 6.80
N PHE A 254 29.15 1.59 5.52
CA PHE A 254 30.07 1.57 4.38
C PHE A 254 29.67 2.66 3.37
N PRO A 255 29.81 3.94 3.72
CA PRO A 255 29.43 5.02 2.83
C PRO A 255 30.35 5.01 1.59
N GLN A 256 29.77 5.19 0.40
CA GLN A 256 30.53 5.23 -0.86
C GLN A 256 31.56 6.37 -0.90
N ASN A 257 31.31 7.43 -0.12
CA ASN A 257 32.23 8.53 0.11
C ASN A 257 32.52 8.60 1.61
N SER A 258 33.79 8.51 2.02
CA SER A 258 34.18 8.64 3.43
C SER A 258 33.72 10.00 3.96
N PRO A 259 32.91 10.06 5.04
CA PRO A 259 32.54 11.32 5.65
C PRO A 259 33.80 12.00 6.21
N ALA A 260 33.84 13.34 6.16
CA ALA A 260 35.03 14.15 6.46
C ALA A 260 35.64 13.93 7.87
N ASN A 261 34.89 13.29 8.76
CA ASN A 261 35.28 12.96 10.13
C ASN A 261 35.78 11.50 10.31
N TRP A 262 35.83 10.69 9.25
CA TRP A 262 36.41 9.36 9.30
C TRP A 262 37.94 9.47 9.32
N LYS A 263 38.54 9.38 10.51
CA LYS A 263 40.00 9.20 10.63
C LYS A 263 40.35 7.75 10.27
N ALA A 264 41.27 7.59 9.32
CA ALA A 264 41.89 6.31 8.98
C ALA A 264 42.63 5.70 10.18
#